data_AF-A0A955M3F2-F1
#
_entry.id   AF-A0A955M3F2-F1
#
_cell.length_a   1.000
_cell.length_b   1.000
_cell.length_c   1.000
_cell.angle_alpha   90.00
_cell.angle_beta   90.00
_cell.angle_gamma   90.00
#
_symmetry.space_group_name_H-M   'P 1'
#
loop_
_entity.id
_entity.type
_entity.pdbx_description
1 polymer ?
#
loop_
_entity_poly.entity_id
_entity_poly.type
_entity_poly.pdbx_seq_one_letter_code
_entity_poly.pdbx_strand_id
1 'polypeptide(L)'
;MINPKFHPRKGFTLIEVLVSMVIIVTMAAAGWFAVSAISKTNEFTTEKITAVNLIRKSQEEVRKVAQTNFDNLNNCTFSTCGFDADLPPLYDGYTRVLSVQNEGSSDIKKIIITVNWTDHLGNDRELQSVLRLARPASTLPGNIIGEITNAEGSLLDDVEITVTNVDNGEGFTVRSNGSYLPRPNNDEKTVNYDFINHSTGQFQLRTGLWELTAEHDDYRDFGPVNVTVSSNSETEFDFEME
;
A
#
# COMPACT_ATOMS: atom_id res chain seq x y z
N MET A 1 -57.70 -55.92 -54.86
CA MET A 1 -58.50 -54.72 -54.56
C MET A 1 -58.35 -54.39 -53.08
N ILE A 2 -57.56 -53.37 -52.73
CA ILE A 2 -57.43 -52.87 -51.36
C ILE A 2 -58.27 -51.60 -51.30
N ASN A 3 -59.33 -51.62 -50.50
CA ASN A 3 -60.26 -50.50 -50.33
C ASN A 3 -59.73 -49.62 -49.17
N PRO A 4 -59.24 -48.40 -49.41
CA PRO A 4 -58.72 -47.57 -48.34
C PRO A 4 -59.87 -47.09 -47.45
N LYS A 5 -59.88 -47.52 -46.19
CA LYS A 5 -60.79 -46.99 -45.16
C LYS A 5 -60.40 -45.56 -44.81
N PHE A 6 -61.04 -44.58 -45.44
CA PHE A 6 -60.97 -43.19 -45.01
C PHE A 6 -61.55 -43.06 -43.60
N HIS A 7 -60.68 -42.87 -42.62
CA HIS A 7 -61.10 -42.48 -41.28
C HIS A 7 -61.51 -41.01 -41.30
N PRO A 8 -62.72 -40.65 -40.83
CA PRO A 8 -63.12 -39.26 -40.75
C PRO A 8 -62.17 -38.52 -39.79
N ARG A 9 -61.49 -37.49 -40.30
CA ARG A 9 -60.65 -36.61 -39.49
C ARG A 9 -61.57 -35.86 -38.53
N LYS A 10 -61.52 -36.19 -37.24
CA LYS A 10 -62.19 -35.42 -36.19
C LYS A 10 -61.57 -34.04 -36.17
N GLY A 11 -62.31 -33.02 -36.61
CA GLY A 11 -61.89 -31.63 -36.47
C GLY A 11 -61.87 -31.23 -35.00
N PHE A 12 -60.98 -30.31 -34.64
CA PHE A 12 -60.92 -29.76 -33.29
C PHE A 12 -62.23 -29.06 -32.95
N THR A 13 -62.73 -29.31 -31.75
CA THR A 13 -63.89 -28.59 -31.24
C THR A 13 -63.48 -27.17 -30.83
N LEU A 14 -64.39 -26.20 -30.95
CA LEU A 14 -64.13 -24.80 -30.57
C LEU A 14 -63.59 -24.70 -29.13
N ILE A 15 -64.09 -25.55 -28.24
CA ILE A 15 -63.68 -25.58 -26.83
C ILE A 15 -62.24 -26.05 -26.64
N GLU A 16 -61.77 -27.05 -27.41
CA GLU A 16 -60.37 -27.49 -27.37
C GLU A 16 -59.41 -26.40 -27.86
N VAL A 17 -59.82 -25.63 -28.87
CA VAL A 17 -59.02 -24.50 -29.38
C VAL A 17 -58.93 -23.39 -28.31
N LEU A 18 -60.04 -23.06 -27.65
CA LEU A 18 -60.04 -22.06 -26.58
C LEU A 18 -59.19 -22.49 -25.37
N VAL A 19 -59.30 -23.75 -24.94
CA VAL A 19 -58.48 -24.28 -23.84
C VAL A 19 -57.00 -24.28 -24.21
N SER A 20 -56.66 -24.69 -25.43
CA SER A 20 -55.27 -24.66 -25.92
C SER A 20 -54.72 -23.24 -25.96
N MET A 21 -55.53 -22.26 -26.38
CA MET A 21 -55.13 -20.84 -26.41
C MET A 21 -54.84 -20.31 -25.00
N VAL A 22 -55.67 -20.64 -24.00
CA VAL A 22 -55.45 -20.25 -22.60
C VAL A 22 -54.18 -20.89 -22.04
N ILE A 23 -53.93 -22.16 -22.35
CA ILE A 23 -52.69 -22.84 -21.92
C ILE A 23 -51.46 -22.17 -22.55
N ILE A 24 -51.50 -21.86 -23.85
CA ILE A 24 -50.37 -21.20 -24.53
C ILE A 24 -50.12 -19.81 -23.94
N VAL A 25 -51.18 -19.02 -23.68
CA VAL A 25 -51.05 -17.68 -23.10
C VAL A 25 -50.47 -17.73 -21.68
N THR A 26 -50.93 -18.67 -20.85
CA THR A 26 -50.40 -18.82 -19.47
C THR A 26 -48.95 -19.30 -19.47
N MET A 27 -48.59 -20.24 -20.35
CA MET A 27 -47.19 -20.68 -20.52
C MET A 27 -46.28 -19.55 -21.02
N ALA A 28 -46.74 -18.76 -22.00
CA ALA A 28 -45.97 -17.63 -22.51
C ALA A 28 -45.77 -16.54 -21.43
N ALA A 29 -46.82 -16.23 -20.65
CA ALA A 29 -46.73 -15.28 -19.55
C ALA A 29 -45.74 -15.77 -18.47
N ALA A 30 -45.85 -17.04 -18.04
CA ALA A 30 -44.93 -17.63 -17.07
C ALA A 30 -43.48 -17.62 -17.56
N GLY A 31 -43.26 -17.92 -18.85
CA GLY A 31 -41.94 -17.85 -19.50
C GLY A 31 -41.37 -16.43 -19.48
N TRP A 32 -42.17 -15.42 -19.83
CA TRP A 32 -41.75 -14.02 -19.77
C TRP A 32 -41.36 -13.58 -18.37
N PHE A 33 -42.19 -13.90 -17.36
CA PHE A 33 -41.88 -13.58 -15.96
C PHE A 33 -40.59 -14.23 -15.50
N ALA A 34 -40.35 -15.51 -15.82
CA ALA A 34 -39.12 -16.21 -15.47
C ALA A 34 -37.88 -15.55 -16.09
N VAL A 35 -37.92 -15.23 -17.38
CA VAL A 35 -36.80 -14.55 -18.08
C VAL A 35 -36.55 -13.17 -17.48
N SER A 36 -37.61 -12.39 -17.21
CA SER A 36 -37.47 -11.05 -16.62
C SER A 36 -36.85 -11.09 -15.22
N ALA A 37 -37.18 -12.10 -14.41
CA ALA A 37 -36.60 -12.28 -13.08
C ALA A 37 -35.11 -12.66 -13.14
N ILE A 38 -34.73 -13.52 -14.10
CA ILE A 38 -33.33 -13.92 -14.31
C ILE A 38 -32.49 -12.74 -14.80
N SER A 39 -33.01 -11.94 -15.75
CA SER A 39 -32.29 -10.75 -16.27
C SER A 39 -31.93 -9.78 -15.15
N LYS A 40 -32.89 -9.46 -14.28
CA LYS A 40 -32.67 -8.57 -13.11
C LYS A 40 -31.64 -9.13 -12.13
N THR A 41 -31.60 -10.45 -11.97
CA THR A 41 -30.63 -11.11 -11.07
C THR A 41 -29.21 -11.01 -11.61
N ASN A 42 -29.04 -11.10 -12.93
CA ASN A 42 -27.73 -10.98 -13.56
C ASN A 42 -27.17 -9.55 -13.43
N GLU A 43 -27.99 -8.53 -13.67
CA GLU A 43 -27.59 -7.12 -13.53
C GLU A 43 -27.15 -6.82 -12.09
N PHE A 44 -27.96 -7.19 -11.09
CA PHE A 44 -27.61 -7.03 -9.69
C PHE A 44 -26.31 -7.74 -9.30
N THR A 45 -26.09 -8.95 -9.85
CA THR A 45 -24.87 -9.73 -9.59
C THR A 45 -23.65 -9.03 -10.18
N THR A 46 -23.74 -8.54 -11.42
CA THR A 46 -22.66 -7.81 -12.08
C THR A 46 -22.32 -6.51 -11.34
N GLU A 47 -23.32 -5.73 -10.94
CA GLU A 47 -23.13 -4.51 -10.18
C GLU A 47 -22.40 -4.78 -8.85
N LYS A 48 -22.82 -5.83 -8.13
CA LYS A 48 -22.20 -6.22 -6.86
C LYS A 48 -20.77 -6.71 -7.04
N ILE A 49 -20.50 -7.49 -8.08
CA ILE A 49 -19.13 -7.94 -8.41
C ILE A 49 -18.24 -6.74 -8.71
N THR A 50 -18.75 -5.75 -9.45
CA THR A 50 -18.03 -4.52 -9.77
C THR A 50 -17.70 -3.73 -8.51
N ALA A 51 -18.65 -3.56 -7.59
CA ALA A 51 -18.43 -2.94 -6.28
C ALA A 51 -17.35 -3.67 -5.45
N VAL A 52 -17.40 -5.01 -5.40
CA VAL A 52 -16.41 -5.82 -4.68
C VAL A 52 -15.02 -5.69 -5.29
N ASN A 53 -14.92 -5.68 -6.63
CA ASN A 53 -13.65 -5.48 -7.32
C ASN A 53 -13.07 -4.09 -7.04
N LEU A 54 -13.92 -3.06 -7.00
CA LEU A 54 -13.50 -1.70 -6.65
C LEU A 54 -13.01 -1.61 -5.19
N ILE A 55 -13.68 -2.30 -4.26
CA ILE A 55 -13.20 -2.41 -2.87
C ILE A 55 -11.84 -3.07 -2.81
N ARG A 56 -11.63 -4.19 -3.52
CA ARG A 56 -10.35 -4.89 -3.56
C ARG A 56 -9.24 -4.00 -4.11
N LYS A 57 -9.49 -3.30 -5.23
CA LYS A 57 -8.54 -2.32 -5.79
C LYS A 57 -8.19 -1.25 -4.74
N SER A 58 -9.22 -0.69 -4.10
CA SER A 58 -9.07 0.35 -3.08
C SER A 58 -8.30 -0.14 -1.85
N GLN A 59 -8.48 -1.38 -1.41
CA GLN A 59 -7.71 -1.96 -0.31
C GLN A 59 -6.22 -2.09 -0.65
N GLU A 60 -5.88 -2.53 -1.86
CA GLU A 60 -4.49 -2.64 -2.30
C GLU A 60 -3.82 -1.27 -2.43
N GLU A 61 -4.53 -0.28 -2.95
CA GLU A 61 -4.04 1.10 -2.99
C GLU A 61 -3.73 1.61 -1.57
N VAL A 62 -4.64 1.38 -0.61
CA VAL A 62 -4.41 1.78 0.79
C VAL A 62 -3.24 1.02 1.40
N ARG A 63 -3.07 -0.28 1.14
CA ARG A 63 -1.89 -1.03 1.59
C ARG A 63 -0.60 -0.44 1.05
N LYS A 64 -0.56 -0.05 -0.22
CA LYS A 64 0.62 0.55 -0.85
C LYS A 64 0.98 1.91 -0.22
N VAL A 65 0.00 2.81 -0.08
CA VAL A 65 0.24 4.13 0.54
C VAL A 65 0.59 4.00 2.03
N ALA A 66 -0.01 3.03 2.73
CA ALA A 66 0.27 2.78 4.14
C ALA A 66 1.71 2.36 4.40
N GLN A 67 2.43 1.77 3.43
CA GLN A 67 3.82 1.38 3.61
C GLN A 67 4.76 2.57 3.78
N THR A 68 4.49 3.69 3.10
CA THR A 68 5.36 4.87 3.12
C THR A 68 4.79 6.01 3.94
N ASN A 69 3.47 6.10 4.07
CA ASN A 69 2.80 7.25 4.67
C ASN A 69 1.82 6.86 5.78
N PHE A 70 2.14 5.80 6.55
CA PHE A 70 1.28 5.25 7.60
C PHE A 70 0.79 6.33 8.58
N ASP A 71 1.70 7.18 9.06
CA ASP A 71 1.41 8.16 10.09
C ASP A 71 0.37 9.20 9.65
N ASN A 72 0.45 9.66 8.40
CA ASN A 72 -0.46 10.68 7.87
C ASN A 72 -1.78 10.12 7.31
N LEU A 73 -2.00 8.79 7.33
CA LEU A 73 -3.22 8.17 6.78
C LEU A 73 -4.54 8.74 7.32
N ASN A 74 -4.54 9.32 8.53
CA ASN A 74 -5.75 9.87 9.15
C ASN A 74 -6.29 11.10 8.41
N ASN A 75 -5.43 11.78 7.64
CA ASN A 75 -5.78 12.97 6.85
C ASN A 75 -5.98 12.63 5.36
N CYS A 76 -5.99 11.34 5.02
CA CYS A 76 -6.04 10.88 3.64
C CYS A 76 -7.45 10.56 3.16
N THR A 77 -7.69 10.84 1.88
CA THR A 77 -8.89 10.50 1.11
C THR A 77 -8.44 9.95 -0.23
N PHE A 78 -9.31 9.29 -1.02
CA PHE A 78 -8.92 8.80 -2.36
C PHE A 78 -8.50 9.90 -3.35
N SER A 79 -8.68 11.18 -3.03
CA SER A 79 -8.18 12.32 -3.80
C SER A 79 -6.89 12.93 -3.25
N THR A 80 -6.42 12.48 -2.09
CA THR A 80 -5.21 12.99 -1.43
C THR A 80 -4.18 11.86 -1.23
N CYS A 81 -2.99 12.13 -0.69
CA CYS A 81 -2.02 11.11 -0.29
C CYS A 81 -1.55 10.11 -1.37
N GLY A 82 -1.62 10.48 -2.66
CA GLY A 82 -1.09 9.67 -3.77
C GLY A 82 -1.98 8.49 -4.19
N PHE A 83 -3.26 8.50 -3.82
CA PHE A 83 -4.25 7.59 -4.37
C PHE A 83 -4.58 7.96 -5.83
N ASP A 84 -5.01 6.96 -6.60
CA ASP A 84 -5.50 7.14 -7.97
C ASP A 84 -6.90 7.77 -7.91
N ALA A 85 -7.01 9.09 -8.03
CA ALA A 85 -8.30 9.76 -7.90
C ALA A 85 -9.29 9.34 -8.99
N ASP A 86 -8.78 8.98 -10.17
CA ASP A 86 -9.58 8.68 -11.34
C ASP A 86 -9.91 7.18 -11.40
N LEU A 87 -11.20 6.88 -11.45
CA LEU A 87 -11.65 5.50 -11.64
C LEU A 87 -11.65 5.15 -13.14
N PRO A 88 -11.15 3.95 -13.51
CA PRO A 88 -11.31 3.44 -14.87
C PRO A 88 -12.79 3.43 -15.31
N PRO A 89 -13.08 3.53 -16.62
CA PRO A 89 -14.44 3.53 -17.15
C PRO A 89 -15.30 2.33 -16.72
N LEU A 90 -14.67 1.21 -16.35
CA LEU A 90 -15.33 0.02 -15.80
C LEU A 90 -16.12 0.30 -14.50
N TYR A 91 -15.79 1.38 -13.79
CA TYR A 91 -16.43 1.78 -12.54
C TYR A 91 -17.26 3.07 -12.69
N ASP A 92 -17.69 3.41 -13.91
CA ASP A 92 -18.56 4.56 -14.12
C ASP A 92 -19.86 4.41 -13.30
N GLY A 93 -20.32 5.51 -12.69
CA GLY A 93 -21.43 5.51 -11.74
C GLY A 93 -21.13 4.98 -10.33
N TYR A 94 -19.90 4.55 -10.05
CA TYR A 94 -19.45 4.20 -8.70
C TYR A 94 -18.66 5.34 -8.08
N THR A 95 -18.87 5.55 -6.78
CA THR A 95 -18.07 6.46 -5.96
C THR A 95 -17.44 5.69 -4.81
N ARG A 96 -16.28 6.14 -4.34
CA ARG A 96 -15.58 5.53 -3.21
C ARG A 96 -15.19 6.58 -2.18
N VAL A 97 -15.35 6.22 -0.92
CA VAL A 97 -15.05 7.07 0.23
C VAL A 97 -14.11 6.31 1.16
N LEU A 98 -13.08 7.00 1.64
CA LEU A 98 -12.11 6.48 2.60
C LEU A 98 -12.33 7.16 3.95
N SER A 99 -12.39 6.39 5.02
CA SER A 99 -12.37 6.87 6.39
C SER A 99 -11.31 6.11 7.17
N VAL A 100 -10.42 6.83 7.86
CA VAL A 100 -9.32 6.25 8.62
C VAL A 100 -9.41 6.70 10.07
N GLN A 101 -9.32 5.74 10.99
CA GLN A 101 -9.40 5.97 12.42
C GLN A 101 -8.30 5.17 13.12
N ASN A 102 -7.75 5.68 14.22
CA ASN A 102 -6.87 4.89 15.07
C ASN A 102 -7.72 3.87 15.85
N GLU A 103 -7.24 2.64 15.97
CA GLU A 103 -7.95 1.58 16.71
C GLU A 103 -7.07 1.07 17.85
N GLY A 104 -7.33 1.57 19.06
CA GLY A 104 -6.62 1.19 20.29
C GLY A 104 -5.27 1.88 20.49
N SER A 105 -4.42 1.98 19.46
CA SER A 105 -3.14 2.69 19.51
C SER A 105 -2.85 3.47 18.22
N SER A 106 -1.79 4.29 18.20
CA SER A 106 -1.28 4.95 17.00
C SER A 106 -0.69 3.98 15.97
N ASP A 107 -0.44 2.74 16.37
CA ASP A 107 0.21 1.72 15.53
C ASP A 107 -0.78 0.83 14.79
N ILE A 108 -2.08 0.98 15.07
CA ILE A 108 -3.14 0.23 14.39
C ILE A 108 -4.18 1.23 13.87
N LYS A 109 -4.43 1.16 12.57
CA LYS A 109 -5.44 1.98 11.89
C LYS A 109 -6.57 1.10 11.38
N LYS A 110 -7.79 1.50 11.71
CA LYS A 110 -9.03 1.00 11.14
C LYS A 110 -9.40 1.86 9.94
N ILE A 111 -9.37 1.24 8.78
CA ILE A 111 -9.71 1.84 7.51
C ILE A 111 -11.08 1.31 7.08
N ILE A 112 -11.99 2.22 6.78
CA ILE A 112 -13.33 1.92 6.28
C ILE A 112 -13.38 2.46 4.84
N ILE A 113 -13.59 1.56 3.90
CA ILE A 113 -13.77 1.87 2.49
C ILE A 113 -15.24 1.67 2.18
N THR A 114 -15.89 2.72 1.70
CA THR A 114 -17.30 2.69 1.32
C THR A 114 -17.41 2.90 -0.17
N VAL A 115 -18.10 2.00 -0.88
CA VAL A 115 -18.40 2.12 -2.30
C VAL A 115 -19.90 2.34 -2.47
N ASN A 116 -20.28 3.43 -3.13
CA ASN A 116 -21.67 3.77 -3.40
C ASN A 116 -21.93 3.76 -4.90
N TRP A 117 -23.09 3.27 -5.31
CA TRP A 117 -23.58 3.31 -6.68
C TRP A 117 -25.10 3.35 -6.72
N THR A 118 -25.66 3.79 -7.83
CA THR A 118 -27.09 3.69 -8.09
C THR A 118 -27.34 2.47 -8.98
N ASP A 119 -28.23 1.56 -8.56
CA ASP A 119 -28.56 0.37 -9.35
C ASP A 119 -29.36 0.71 -10.61
N HIS A 120 -29.50 -0.25 -11.54
CA HIS A 120 -30.31 -0.10 -12.76
C HIS A 120 -31.78 0.26 -12.52
N LEU A 121 -32.30 0.13 -11.28
CA LEU A 121 -33.64 0.52 -10.88
C LEU A 121 -33.70 1.91 -10.25
N GLY A 122 -32.57 2.62 -10.14
CA GLY A 122 -32.46 3.95 -9.56
C GLY A 122 -32.34 3.97 -8.03
N ASN A 123 -32.08 2.83 -7.37
CA ASN A 123 -31.89 2.80 -5.92
C ASN A 123 -30.42 2.98 -5.57
N ASP A 124 -30.17 3.78 -4.54
CA ASP A 124 -28.84 3.91 -3.98
C ASP A 124 -28.42 2.64 -3.24
N ARG A 125 -27.19 2.21 -3.53
CA ARG A 125 -26.55 1.03 -2.97
C ARG A 125 -25.24 1.43 -2.34
N GLU A 126 -24.93 0.75 -1.25
CA GLU A 126 -23.69 0.94 -0.50
C GLU A 126 -23.07 -0.43 -0.19
N LEU A 127 -21.75 -0.50 -0.31
CA LEU A 127 -20.95 -1.61 0.15
C LEU A 127 -19.78 -1.08 0.96
N GLN A 128 -19.71 -1.49 2.22
CA GLN A 128 -18.61 -1.14 3.13
C GLN A 128 -17.64 -2.31 3.29
N SER A 129 -16.36 -1.97 3.43
CA SER A 129 -15.31 -2.89 3.81
C SER A 129 -14.42 -2.28 4.88
N VAL A 130 -14.07 -3.09 5.88
CA VAL A 130 -13.19 -2.70 6.97
C VAL A 130 -11.86 -3.42 6.81
N LEU A 131 -10.78 -2.66 6.80
CA LEU A 131 -9.40 -3.11 6.78
C LEU A 131 -8.71 -2.62 8.05
N ARG A 132 -7.93 -3.48 8.69
CA ARG A 132 -7.05 -3.10 9.79
C ARG A 132 -5.61 -3.16 9.30
N LEU A 133 -4.88 -2.07 9.46
CA LEU A 133 -3.46 -2.00 9.13
C LEU A 133 -2.67 -1.70 10.38
N ALA A 134 -1.68 -2.56 10.65
CA ALA A 134 -0.63 -2.28 11.61
C ALA A 134 0.44 -1.41 10.95
N ARG A 135 1.16 -0.65 11.76
CA ARG A 135 2.34 0.11 11.34
C ARG A 135 3.31 -0.86 10.65
N PRO A 136 3.81 -0.52 9.45
CA PRO A 136 4.88 -1.28 8.82
C PRO A 136 6.07 -1.40 9.77
N ALA A 137 6.81 -2.51 9.71
CA ALA A 137 8.06 -2.59 10.44
C ALA A 137 8.97 -1.44 10.00
N SER A 138 9.55 -0.72 10.95
CA SER A 138 10.61 0.23 10.64
C SER A 138 11.73 -0.52 9.93
N THR A 139 12.24 0.04 8.83
CA THR A 139 13.48 -0.43 8.22
C THR A 139 14.54 -0.54 9.31
N LEU A 140 15.26 -1.67 9.35
CA LEU A 140 16.33 -1.83 10.31
C LEU A 140 17.32 -0.68 10.09
N PRO A 141 17.75 0.01 11.15
CA PRO A 141 18.74 1.07 11.04
C PRO A 141 20.03 0.53 10.40
N GLY A 142 20.83 1.42 9.84
CA GLY A 142 22.17 1.18 9.33
C GLY A 142 23.18 2.01 10.10
N ASN A 143 24.44 1.92 9.70
CA ASN A 143 25.52 2.65 10.35
C ASN A 143 26.45 3.29 9.33
N ILE A 144 27.14 4.37 9.74
CA ILE A 144 28.29 4.93 9.05
C ILE A 144 29.49 4.69 9.94
N ILE A 145 30.57 4.20 9.35
CA ILE A 145 31.84 3.94 10.03
C ILE A 145 32.96 4.48 9.16
N GLY A 146 34.10 4.78 9.77
CA GLY A 146 35.28 5.11 8.99
C GLY A 146 36.49 5.45 9.85
N GLU A 147 37.54 5.81 9.14
CA GLU A 147 38.78 6.35 9.68
C GLU A 147 38.92 7.83 9.31
N ILE A 148 39.35 8.62 10.31
CA ILE A 148 39.73 10.01 10.12
C ILE A 148 41.21 10.13 10.39
N THR A 149 41.94 10.51 9.35
CA THR A 149 43.39 10.66 9.39
C THR A 149 43.80 12.07 9.00
N ASN A 150 45.02 12.45 9.37
CA ASN A 150 45.68 13.63 8.82
C ASN A 150 46.47 13.28 7.55
N ALA A 151 47.07 14.29 6.92
CA ALA A 151 47.91 14.12 5.73
C ALA A 151 49.13 13.19 5.91
N GLU A 152 49.55 12.93 7.15
CA GLU A 152 50.60 11.95 7.46
C GLU A 152 50.08 10.52 7.68
N GLY A 153 48.76 10.31 7.60
CA GLY A 153 48.10 9.02 7.82
C GLY A 153 47.95 8.64 9.30
N SER A 154 48.09 9.59 10.22
CA SER A 154 47.87 9.38 11.65
C SER A 154 46.40 9.61 11.99
N LEU A 155 45.83 8.77 12.86
CA LEU A 155 44.46 8.92 13.34
C LEU A 155 44.28 10.23 14.12
N LEU A 156 43.18 10.92 13.85
CA LEU A 156 42.80 12.13 14.55
C LEU A 156 41.85 11.84 15.71
N ASP A 157 42.14 12.43 16.86
CA ASP A 157 41.30 12.43 18.06
C ASP A 157 40.43 13.69 18.09
N ASP A 158 39.31 13.64 18.82
CA ASP A 158 38.45 14.79 19.11
C ASP A 158 37.87 15.52 17.88
N VAL A 159 37.80 14.86 16.71
CA VAL A 159 37.10 15.39 15.53
C VAL A 159 35.60 15.24 15.76
N GLU A 160 34.83 16.32 15.63
CA GLU A 160 33.39 16.31 15.76
C GLU A 160 32.72 15.97 14.43
N ILE A 161 32.16 14.77 14.31
CA ILE A 161 31.47 14.29 13.11
C ILE A 161 29.98 14.42 13.31
N THR A 162 29.33 15.18 12.44
CA THR A 162 27.87 15.36 12.43
C THR A 162 27.28 14.75 11.16
N VAL A 163 26.22 13.97 11.34
CA VAL A 163 25.40 13.45 10.23
C VAL A 163 23.98 13.97 10.35
N THR A 164 23.47 14.58 9.28
CA THR A 164 22.11 15.13 9.21
C THR A 164 21.33 14.45 8.10
N ASN A 165 20.17 13.88 8.41
CA ASN A 165 19.31 13.25 7.42
C ASN A 165 18.68 14.31 6.51
N VAL A 166 18.85 14.13 5.20
CA VAL A 166 18.44 15.11 4.19
C VAL A 166 16.91 15.27 4.11
N ASP A 167 16.15 14.21 4.43
CA ASP A 167 14.69 14.21 4.29
C ASP A 167 13.97 14.84 5.49
N ASN A 168 14.48 14.64 6.70
CA ASN A 168 13.78 15.01 7.93
C ASN A 168 14.58 15.92 8.90
N GLY A 169 15.86 16.19 8.62
CA GLY A 169 16.73 17.02 9.45
C GLY A 169 17.15 16.39 10.78
N GLU A 170 16.93 15.09 10.98
CA GLU A 170 17.43 14.34 12.15
C GLU A 170 18.96 14.33 12.15
N GLY A 171 19.58 14.75 13.24
CA GLY A 171 21.03 14.92 13.35
C GLY A 171 21.63 14.07 14.47
N PHE A 172 22.80 13.49 14.22
CA PHE A 172 23.62 12.82 15.22
C PHE A 172 25.04 13.35 15.17
N THR A 173 25.65 13.52 16.34
CA THR A 173 27.04 13.96 16.47
C THR A 173 27.82 12.98 17.32
N VAL A 174 28.99 12.59 16.82
CA VAL A 174 29.95 11.73 17.50
C VAL A 174 31.32 12.39 17.46
N ARG A 175 32.21 11.98 18.37
CA ARG A 175 33.61 12.41 18.34
C ARG A 175 34.49 11.24 17.97
N SER A 176 35.47 11.48 17.09
CA SER A 176 36.48 10.46 16.79
C SER A 176 37.30 10.16 18.03
N ASN A 177 37.85 8.94 18.05
CA ASN A 177 38.83 8.52 19.02
C ASN A 177 40.21 8.54 18.34
N GLY A 178 41.25 9.01 19.01
CA GLY A 178 42.64 8.90 18.55
C GLY A 178 43.17 7.45 18.47
N SER A 179 42.28 6.46 18.60
CA SER A 179 42.57 5.03 18.56
C SER A 179 41.39 4.26 17.96
N TYR A 180 41.66 3.05 17.47
CA TYR A 180 40.61 2.21 16.89
C TYR A 180 39.57 1.80 17.93
N LEU A 181 38.30 1.86 17.53
CA LEU A 181 37.18 1.48 18.36
C LEU A 181 37.09 -0.06 18.52
N PRO A 182 36.79 -0.56 19.73
CA PRO A 182 36.58 -1.99 19.95
C PRO A 182 35.28 -2.44 19.27
N ARG A 183 35.39 -3.26 18.21
CA ARG A 183 34.21 -3.73 17.46
C ARG A 183 33.69 -5.08 17.99
N PRO A 184 32.36 -5.26 18.14
CA PRO A 184 31.78 -6.50 18.70
C PRO A 184 32.07 -7.78 17.90
N ASN A 185 32.38 -7.66 16.61
CA ASN A 185 32.40 -8.79 15.67
C ASN A 185 33.79 -9.25 15.24
N ASN A 186 34.89 -8.66 15.75
CA ASN A 186 36.24 -9.00 15.29
C ASN A 186 36.44 -8.85 13.77
N ASP A 187 35.58 -8.08 13.10
CA ASP A 187 35.81 -7.67 11.72
C ASP A 187 37.12 -6.89 11.69
N GLU A 188 38.02 -7.23 10.77
CA GLU A 188 39.34 -6.60 10.58
C GLU A 188 39.24 -5.10 10.21
N LYS A 189 38.03 -4.54 10.18
CA LYS A 189 37.75 -3.14 9.94
C LYS A 189 38.22 -2.31 11.12
N THR A 190 39.32 -1.61 10.89
CA THR A 190 39.83 -0.56 11.76
C THR A 190 39.02 0.70 11.50
N VAL A 191 38.43 1.27 12.55
CA VAL A 191 37.60 2.49 12.48
C VAL A 191 37.83 3.30 13.74
N ASN A 192 37.79 4.63 13.64
CA ASN A 192 37.97 5.52 14.78
C ASN A 192 36.73 6.38 15.09
N TYR A 193 35.67 6.23 14.30
CA TYR A 193 34.34 6.72 14.62
C TYR A 193 33.26 5.75 14.11
N ASP A 194 32.13 5.69 14.81
CA ASP A 194 30.90 5.05 14.38
C ASP A 194 29.68 5.75 15.00
N PHE A 195 28.49 5.47 14.47
CA PHE A 195 27.21 5.96 15.00
C PHE A 195 26.43 4.83 15.71
N ILE A 196 27.15 3.92 16.37
CA ILE A 196 26.53 2.86 17.17
C ILE A 196 26.31 3.38 18.58
N ASN A 197 25.15 3.04 19.16
CA ASN A 197 25.02 3.17 20.60
C ASN A 197 25.85 2.10 21.30
N HIS A 198 27.07 2.44 21.77
CA HIS A 198 27.96 1.48 22.44
C HIS A 198 27.37 0.82 23.71
N SER A 199 26.32 1.38 24.32
CA SER A 199 25.65 0.76 25.46
C SER A 199 24.69 -0.38 25.06
N THR A 200 24.09 -0.30 23.87
CA THR A 200 23.11 -1.28 23.39
C THR A 200 23.59 -2.10 22.19
N GLY A 201 24.67 -1.67 21.52
CA GLY A 201 25.14 -2.23 20.26
C GLY A 201 24.21 -1.98 19.08
N GLN A 202 23.25 -1.06 19.20
CA GLN A 202 22.25 -0.79 18.16
C GLN A 202 22.68 0.35 17.24
N PHE A 203 22.44 0.16 15.94
CA PHE A 203 22.55 1.18 14.93
C PHE A 203 21.52 2.30 15.15
N GLN A 204 21.96 3.55 15.03
CA GLN A 204 21.12 4.72 15.28
C GLN A 204 20.59 5.36 13.99
N LEU A 205 21.30 5.20 12.87
CA LEU A 205 20.97 5.90 11.63
C LEU A 205 19.87 5.17 10.86
N ARG A 206 18.80 5.88 10.52
CA ARG A 206 17.77 5.36 9.62
C ARG A 206 18.30 5.21 8.20
N THR A 207 17.67 4.35 7.41
CA THR A 207 17.99 4.25 5.98
C THR A 207 17.63 5.53 5.26
N GLY A 208 18.51 6.00 4.38
CA GLY A 208 18.27 7.20 3.60
C GLY A 208 19.55 7.91 3.22
N LEU A 209 19.40 9.14 2.71
CA LEU A 209 20.51 10.02 2.40
C LEU A 209 20.84 10.88 3.62
N TRP A 210 22.11 10.88 4.00
CA TRP A 210 22.65 11.64 5.12
C TRP A 210 23.75 12.57 4.62
N GLU A 211 23.77 13.78 5.12
CA GLU A 211 24.83 14.76 4.91
C GLU A 211 25.81 14.66 6.08
N LEU A 212 27.08 14.37 5.78
CA LEU A 212 28.16 14.22 6.75
C LEU A 212 29.08 15.45 6.71
N THR A 213 29.37 16.00 7.87
CA THR A 213 30.37 17.05 8.11
C THR A 213 31.30 16.63 9.23
N ALA A 214 32.52 17.15 9.22
CA ALA A 214 33.45 16.97 10.33
C ALA A 214 34.23 18.25 10.62
N GLU A 215 34.35 18.58 11.90
CA GLU A 215 35.00 19.81 12.38
C GLU A 215 36.09 19.45 13.41
N HIS A 216 37.22 20.15 13.36
CA HIS A 216 38.29 20.01 14.34
C HIS A 216 39.05 21.33 14.44
N ASP A 217 39.38 21.78 15.65
CA ASP A 217 39.94 23.12 15.90
C ASP A 217 41.25 23.42 15.13
N ASP A 218 42.09 22.40 14.95
CA ASP A 218 43.40 22.53 14.29
C ASP A 218 43.42 22.18 12.78
N TYR A 219 42.31 21.72 12.20
CA TYR A 219 42.25 21.30 10.79
C TYR A 219 41.13 22.03 10.05
N ARG A 220 41.18 21.98 8.71
CA ARG A 220 40.09 22.51 7.91
C ARG A 220 38.86 21.60 7.99
N ASP A 221 37.70 22.21 8.20
CA ASP A 221 36.41 21.49 8.20
C ASP A 221 36.20 20.68 6.92
N PHE A 222 35.68 19.47 7.11
CA PHE A 222 35.33 18.52 6.06
C PHE A 222 33.83 18.54 5.79
N GLY A 223 33.45 18.45 4.51
CA GLY A 223 32.07 18.35 4.06
C GLY A 223 31.43 19.68 3.62
N PRO A 224 30.11 19.70 3.35
CA PRO A 224 29.17 18.57 3.46
C PRO A 224 29.32 17.52 2.35
N VAL A 225 29.20 16.23 2.68
CA VAL A 225 29.17 15.10 1.73
C VAL A 225 27.94 14.22 1.95
N ASN A 226 27.27 13.83 0.87
CA ASN A 226 26.12 12.94 0.93
C ASN A 226 26.52 11.46 0.95
N VAL A 227 26.05 10.73 1.95
CA VAL A 227 26.27 9.29 2.17
C VAL A 227 24.92 8.58 2.25
N THR A 228 24.77 7.47 1.52
CA THR A 228 23.54 6.67 1.56
C THR A 228 23.67 5.55 2.58
N VAL A 229 22.82 5.58 3.61
CA VAL A 229 22.74 4.52 4.63
C VAL A 229 21.72 3.47 4.20
N SER A 230 22.19 2.23 4.06
CA SER A 230 21.35 1.07 3.72
C SER A 230 20.91 0.31 4.98
N SER A 231 19.84 -0.49 4.86
CA SER A 231 19.24 -1.18 6.01
C SER A 231 20.14 -2.31 6.51
N ASN A 232 20.36 -2.37 7.83
CA ASN A 232 21.14 -3.43 8.47
C ASN A 232 22.54 -3.62 7.86
N SER A 233 23.16 -2.51 7.47
CA SER A 233 24.48 -2.49 6.87
C SER A 233 25.31 -1.34 7.38
N GLU A 234 26.62 -1.51 7.33
CA GLU A 234 27.58 -0.47 7.65
C GLU A 234 28.11 0.12 6.35
N THR A 235 28.10 1.44 6.27
CA THR A 235 28.65 2.19 5.16
C THR A 235 29.99 2.74 5.60
N GLU A 236 31.05 2.34 4.92
CA GLU A 236 32.41 2.76 5.21
C GLU A 236 32.70 4.06 4.46
N PHE A 237 33.21 5.05 5.17
CA PHE A 237 33.50 6.36 4.63
C PHE A 237 34.70 6.95 5.35
N ASP A 238 35.89 6.78 4.78
CA ASP A 238 37.11 7.33 5.35
C ASP A 238 37.37 8.73 4.78
N PHE A 239 37.93 9.63 5.58
CA PHE A 239 38.34 10.93 5.08
C PHE A 239 39.60 11.46 5.77
N GLU A 240 40.37 12.20 4.99
CA GLU A 240 41.62 12.84 5.38
C GLU A 240 41.35 14.33 5.62
N MET A 241 41.78 14.86 6.77
CA MET A 241 41.70 16.29 7.08
C MET A 241 43.02 16.99 6.77
N GLU A 242 42.91 18.16 6.12
CA GLU A 242 44.02 19.03 5.71
C GLU A 242 44.19 20.25 6.63
#